data_AF-A0A1V5Y2J2-F1
#
_entry.id   AF-A0A1V5Y2J2-F1
#
_cell.length_a   1.000
_cell.length_b   1.000
_cell.length_c   1.000
_cell.angle_alpha   90.00
_cell.angle_beta   90.00
_cell.angle_gamma   90.00
#
_symmetry.space_group_name_H-M   'P 1'
#
loop_
_entity.id
_entity.type
_entity.pdbx_description
1 polymer ?
#
loop_
_entity_poly.entity_id
_entity_poly.type
_entity_poly.pdbx_seq_one_letter_code
_entity_poly.pdbx_strand_id
1 'polypeptide(L)'
;MDIAIVEILNQIEELSRRSEMESDRMTRELAPLENRREDLFNQLSRLGNNENLSRELDQTDEKISELKKKRQEAHNEAVSKIRALRLEAEQVRNRKIEEFKRKYAQIAEERDAIRDEIIPELEQELRDLAIKKKNCDSQLLMLTSEINALDRLEINTPRLE
;
A
#
# COMPACT_ATOMS: atom_id res chain seq x y z
N MET A 1 -8.35 1.93 2.49
CA MET A 1 -7.20 2.80 2.16
C MET A 1 -6.32 2.83 3.40
N ASP A 2 -5.00 2.60 3.31
CA ASP A 2 -4.14 2.63 4.50
C ASP A 2 -4.21 3.99 5.17
N ILE A 3 -4.36 4.00 6.50
CA ILE A 3 -4.44 5.22 7.31
C ILE A 3 -3.23 6.14 7.01
N ALA A 4 -2.04 5.54 6.85
CA ALA A 4 -0.83 6.26 6.48
C ALA A 4 -0.89 6.97 5.11
N ILE A 5 -1.49 6.35 4.08
CA ILE A 5 -1.62 6.99 2.76
C ILE A 5 -2.65 8.12 2.81
N VAL A 6 -3.74 7.92 3.54
CA VAL A 6 -4.77 8.96 3.72
C VAL A 6 -4.21 10.18 4.45
N GLU A 7 -3.42 9.95 5.50
CA GLU A 7 -2.74 11.03 6.24
C GLU A 7 -1.78 11.81 5.35
N ILE A 8 -0.96 11.13 4.54
CA ILE A 8 -0.05 11.78 3.59
C ILE A 8 -0.81 12.62 2.56
N LEU A 9 -1.92 12.10 2.03
CA LEU A 9 -2.76 12.84 1.08
C LEU A 9 -3.37 14.08 1.71
N ASN A 10 -3.85 13.99 2.95
CA ASN A 10 -4.38 15.14 3.70
C ASN A 10 -3.29 16.21 3.91
N GLN A 11 -2.06 15.81 4.23
CA GLN A 11 -0.93 16.73 4.38
C GLN A 11 -0.58 17.41 3.06
N ILE A 12 -0.60 16.69 1.93
CA ILE A 12 -0.37 17.27 0.59
C ILE A 12 -1.47 18.29 0.27
N GLU A 13 -2.73 17.97 0.56
CA GLU A 13 -3.85 18.88 0.32
C GLU A 13 -3.73 20.15 1.17
N GLU A 14 -3.40 20.01 2.45
CA GLU A 14 -3.20 21.13 3.35
C GLU A 14 -2.04 22.03 2.90
N LEU A 15 -0.90 21.45 2.52
CA LEU A 15 0.24 22.20 1.97
C LEU A 15 -0.12 22.94 0.68
N SER A 16 -0.87 22.30 -0.21
CA SER A 16 -1.30 22.91 -1.46
C SER A 16 -2.20 24.12 -1.21
N ARG A 17 -3.21 23.97 -0.34
CA ARG A 17 -4.10 25.09 0.04
C ARG A 17 -3.33 26.23 0.71
N ARG A 18 -2.42 25.93 1.63
CA ARG A 18 -1.58 26.95 2.27
C ARG A 18 -0.69 27.67 1.26
N SER A 19 -0.10 26.95 0.31
CA SER A 19 0.73 27.53 -0.74
C SER A 19 -0.07 28.46 -1.67
N GLU A 20 -1.31 28.10 -1.99
CA GLU A 20 -2.20 28.94 -2.81
C GLU A 20 -2.56 30.23 -2.07
N MET A 21 -3.00 30.13 -0.81
CA MET A 21 -3.34 31.30 0.00
C MET A 21 -2.16 32.27 0.15
N GLU A 22 -0.96 31.75 0.35
CA GLU A 22 0.25 32.57 0.49
C GLU A 22 0.66 33.22 -0.85
N SER A 23 0.50 32.50 -1.97
CA SER A 23 0.71 33.06 -3.32
C SER A 23 -0.27 34.20 -3.61
N ASP A 24 -1.55 34.03 -3.25
CA ASP A 24 -2.58 35.06 -3.42
C ASP A 24 -2.28 36.29 -2.57
N ARG A 25 -1.88 36.07 -1.31
CA ARG A 25 -1.47 37.16 -0.42
C ARG A 25 -0.32 37.97 -1.01
N MET A 26 0.76 37.32 -1.46
CA MET A 26 1.90 38.02 -2.04
C MET A 26 1.54 38.73 -3.35
N THR A 27 0.63 38.17 -4.14
CA THR A 27 0.12 38.84 -5.35
C THR A 27 -0.61 40.13 -5.00
N ARG A 28 -1.41 40.13 -3.93
CA ARG A 28 -2.09 41.33 -3.43
C ARG A 28 -1.12 42.37 -2.86
N GLU A 29 -0.03 41.94 -2.22
CA GLU A 29 1.01 42.84 -1.71
C GLU A 29 1.87 43.44 -2.83
N LEU A 30 2.12 42.70 -3.92
CA LEU A 30 2.89 43.16 -5.09
C LEU A 30 2.15 44.18 -5.95
N ALA A 31 0.86 43.96 -6.20
CA ALA A 31 0.05 44.81 -7.09
C ALA A 31 0.14 46.33 -6.79
N PRO A 32 -0.02 46.83 -5.55
CA PRO A 32 0.09 48.26 -5.27
C PRO A 32 1.51 48.79 -5.46
N LEU A 33 2.54 47.98 -5.23
CA LEU A 33 3.93 48.37 -5.46
C LEU A 33 4.24 48.49 -6.94
N GLU A 34 3.74 47.57 -7.77
CA GLU A 34 3.90 47.65 -9.23
C GLU A 34 3.19 48.89 -9.79
N ASN A 35 2.00 49.22 -9.30
CA ASN A 35 1.32 50.48 -9.64
C ASN A 35 2.13 51.71 -9.19
N ARG A 36 2.66 51.69 -7.96
CA ARG A 36 3.47 52.80 -7.43
C ARG A 36 4.75 53.00 -8.24
N ARG A 37 5.42 51.92 -8.64
CA ARG A 37 6.60 51.94 -9.52
C ARG A 37 6.29 52.64 -10.83
N GLU A 38 5.18 52.26 -11.47
CA GLU A 38 4.73 52.86 -12.73
C GLU A 38 4.43 54.37 -12.56
N ASP A 39 3.76 54.75 -11.48
CA ASP A 39 3.48 56.16 -11.16
C ASP A 39 4.77 56.96 -10.95
N LEU A 40 5.74 56.43 -10.20
CA LEU A 40 7.03 57.07 -9.95
C LEU A 40 7.84 57.24 -11.23
N PHE A 41 7.85 56.22 -12.09
CA PHE A 41 8.50 56.27 -13.39
C PHE A 41 7.87 57.35 -14.30
N ASN A 42 6.55 57.42 -14.33
CA ASN A 42 5.81 58.44 -15.07
C ASN A 42 6.08 59.86 -14.54
N GLN A 43 6.18 60.03 -13.22
CA GLN A 43 6.53 61.30 -12.59
C GLN A 43 7.97 61.72 -12.90
N LEU A 44 8.93 60.80 -12.78
CA LEU A 44 10.34 61.03 -13.16
C LEU A 44 10.48 61.44 -14.62
N SER A 45 9.72 60.79 -15.52
CA SER A 45 9.72 61.10 -16.94
C SER A 45 9.23 62.53 -17.25
N ARG A 46 8.29 63.05 -16.46
CA ARG A 46 7.75 64.42 -16.62
C ARG A 46 8.61 65.48 -15.96
N LEU A 47 9.06 65.20 -14.74
CA LEU A 47 9.74 66.18 -13.89
C LEU A 47 11.24 66.27 -14.21
N GLY A 48 11.86 65.18 -14.69
CA GLY A 48 13.29 65.08 -14.92
C GLY A 48 14.11 65.19 -13.62
N ASN A 49 15.26 64.49 -13.56
CA ASN A 49 16.27 64.57 -12.49
C ASN A 49 15.77 64.94 -11.08
N ASN A 50 14.77 64.23 -10.57
CA ASN A 50 14.30 64.38 -9.21
C ASN A 50 14.88 63.25 -8.36
N GLU A 51 15.94 63.56 -7.60
CA GLU A 51 16.66 62.58 -6.78
C GLU A 51 15.75 61.86 -5.77
N ASN A 52 14.75 62.56 -5.21
CA ASN A 52 13.83 61.95 -4.25
C ASN A 52 12.95 60.90 -4.92
N LEU A 53 12.40 61.21 -6.10
CA LEU A 53 11.60 60.25 -6.87
C LEU A 53 12.45 59.07 -7.35
N SER A 54 13.71 59.31 -7.73
CA SER A 54 14.65 58.24 -8.11
C SER A 54 14.90 57.28 -6.95
N ARG A 55 15.20 57.80 -5.76
CA ARG A 55 15.39 56.96 -4.56
C ARG A 55 14.13 56.19 -4.18
N GLU A 56 12.95 56.81 -4.30
CA GLU A 56 11.69 56.12 -4.00
C GLU A 56 11.39 55.01 -5.02
N LEU A 57 11.72 55.23 -6.31
CA LEU A 57 11.60 54.22 -7.34
C LEU A 57 12.52 53.03 -7.04
N ASP A 58 13.79 53.28 -6.75
CA ASP A 58 14.76 52.25 -6.39
C ASP A 58 14.31 51.42 -5.19
N GLN A 59 13.83 52.07 -4.11
CA GLN A 59 13.29 51.39 -2.93
C GLN A 59 12.03 50.57 -3.24
N THR A 60 11.20 51.05 -4.16
CA THR A 60 9.99 50.32 -4.59
C THR A 60 10.39 49.08 -5.40
N ASP A 61 11.37 49.20 -6.29
CA ASP A 61 11.90 48.09 -7.08
C ASP A 61 12.59 47.03 -6.21
N GLU A 62 13.36 47.44 -5.20
CA GLU A 62 13.95 46.54 -4.20
C GLU A 62 12.85 45.72 -3.49
N LYS A 63 11.80 46.38 -2.98
CA LYS A 63 10.67 45.69 -2.32
C LYS A 63 9.93 44.72 -3.25
N ILE A 64 9.69 45.11 -4.50
CA ILE A 64 9.07 44.24 -5.50
C ILE A 64 9.95 42.99 -5.72
N SER A 65 11.27 43.18 -5.84
CA SER A 65 12.22 42.10 -6.05
C SER A 65 12.26 41.14 -4.86
N GLU A 66 12.32 41.67 -3.63
CA GLU A 66 12.28 40.87 -2.40
C GLU A 66 11.00 40.04 -2.29
N LEU A 67 9.83 40.63 -2.56
CA LEU A 67 8.56 39.93 -2.52
C LEU A 67 8.46 38.86 -3.61
N LYS A 68 8.95 39.12 -4.83
CA LYS A 68 9.01 38.11 -5.90
C LYS A 68 9.92 36.95 -5.53
N LYS A 69 11.09 37.23 -4.94
CA LYS A 69 12.01 36.20 -4.46
C LYS A 69 11.37 35.36 -3.35
N LYS A 70 10.79 36.00 -2.34
CA LYS A 70 10.09 35.32 -1.24
C LYS A 70 8.95 34.44 -1.74
N ARG A 71 8.20 34.90 -2.74
CA ARG A 71 7.14 34.12 -3.39
C ARG A 71 7.69 32.85 -4.05
N GLN A 72 8.79 32.99 -4.78
CA GLN A 72 9.42 31.85 -5.44
C GLN A 72 9.97 30.85 -4.43
N GLU A 73 10.60 31.32 -3.35
CA GLU A 73 11.13 30.48 -2.27
C GLU A 73 10.02 29.68 -1.58
N ALA A 74 8.92 30.35 -1.19
CA ALA A 74 7.77 29.69 -0.58
C ALA A 74 7.16 28.62 -1.51
N HIS A 75 7.04 28.91 -2.81
CA HIS A 75 6.57 27.95 -3.79
C HIS A 75 7.51 26.73 -3.91
N ASN A 76 8.82 26.97 -4.02
CA ASN A 76 9.81 25.92 -4.11
C ASN A 76 9.82 25.03 -2.86
N GLU A 77 9.64 25.63 -1.68
CA GLU A 77 9.54 24.90 -0.41
C GLU A 77 8.30 24.01 -0.38
N ALA A 78 7.14 24.53 -0.77
CA ALA A 78 5.90 23.75 -0.83
C ALA A 78 6.03 22.57 -1.83
N VAL A 79 6.57 22.81 -3.02
CA VAL A 79 6.82 21.77 -4.03
C VAL A 79 7.80 20.71 -3.51
N SER A 80 8.85 21.12 -2.82
CA SER A 80 9.83 20.21 -2.21
C SER A 80 9.17 19.29 -1.17
N LYS A 81 8.37 19.86 -0.25
CA LYS A 81 7.63 19.08 0.76
C LYS A 81 6.62 18.13 0.13
N ILE A 82 5.87 18.58 -0.88
CA ILE A 82 4.92 17.72 -1.61
C ILE A 82 5.65 16.55 -2.29
N ARG A 83 6.82 16.79 -2.90
CA ARG A 83 7.63 15.71 -3.50
C ARG A 83 8.10 14.70 -2.45
N ALA A 84 8.55 15.17 -1.29
CA ALA A 84 8.96 14.29 -0.19
C ALA A 84 7.80 13.41 0.28
N LEU A 85 6.62 14.00 0.50
CA LEU A 85 5.41 13.27 0.88
C LEU A 85 4.95 12.26 -0.18
N ARG A 86 5.03 12.61 -1.47
CA ARG A 86 4.74 11.66 -2.56
C ARG A 86 5.69 10.46 -2.55
N LEU A 87 6.98 10.69 -2.31
CA LEU A 87 7.96 9.61 -2.20
C LEU A 87 7.67 8.71 -1.01
N GLU A 88 7.29 9.28 0.13
CA GLU A 88 6.88 8.50 1.31
C GLU A 88 5.66 7.62 1.01
N ALA A 89 4.62 8.18 0.38
CA ALA A 89 3.45 7.41 -0.03
C ALA A 89 3.82 6.26 -0.99
N GLU A 90 4.76 6.50 -1.91
CA GLU A 90 5.27 5.46 -2.80
C GLU A 90 6.02 4.36 -2.05
N GLN A 91 6.83 4.71 -1.04
CA GLN A 91 7.51 3.72 -0.20
C GLN A 91 6.51 2.86 0.56
N VAL A 92 5.47 3.46 1.14
CA VAL A 92 4.39 2.72 1.83
C VAL A 92 3.71 1.76 0.86
N ARG A 93 3.33 2.24 -0.33
CA ARG A 93 2.72 1.41 -1.38
C ARG A 93 3.63 0.25 -1.76
N ASN A 94 4.91 0.50 -2.02
CA ASN A 94 5.86 -0.50 -2.49
C ASN A 94 6.12 -1.57 -1.42
N ARG A 95 6.25 -1.19 -0.13
CA ARG A 95 6.37 -2.16 0.97
C ARG A 95 5.18 -3.12 1.00
N LYS A 96 3.97 -2.60 0.83
CA LYS A 96 2.76 -3.42 0.86
C LYS A 96 2.65 -4.36 -0.34
N ILE A 97 3.08 -3.91 -1.52
CA ILE A 97 3.19 -4.76 -2.72
C ILE A 97 4.16 -5.93 -2.45
N GLU A 98 5.32 -5.66 -1.88
CA GLU A 98 6.30 -6.69 -1.56
C GLU A 98 5.81 -7.67 -0.48
N GLU A 99 5.09 -7.18 0.53
CA GLU A 99 4.44 -8.06 1.52
C GLU A 99 3.43 -9.01 0.85
N PHE A 100 2.60 -8.49 -0.05
CA PHE A 100 1.65 -9.33 -0.79
C PHE A 100 2.35 -10.34 -1.69
N LYS A 101 3.40 -9.94 -2.41
CA LYS A 101 4.18 -10.88 -3.24
C LYS A 101 4.73 -12.04 -2.42
N ARG A 102 5.29 -11.76 -1.24
CA ARG A 102 5.79 -12.81 -0.33
C ARG A 102 4.67 -13.74 0.14
N LYS A 103 3.53 -13.18 0.56
CA LYS A 103 2.36 -13.98 0.96
C LYS A 103 1.85 -14.86 -0.17
N TYR A 104 1.77 -14.33 -1.39
CA TYR A 104 1.36 -15.11 -2.56
C TYR A 104 2.35 -16.23 -2.91
N ALA A 105 3.66 -15.96 -2.80
CA ALA A 105 4.68 -16.99 -3.01
C ALA A 105 4.56 -18.11 -1.97
N GLN A 106 4.40 -17.78 -0.69
CA GLN A 106 4.23 -18.76 0.37
C GLN A 106 2.96 -19.60 0.16
N ILE A 107 1.83 -18.98 -0.18
CA ILE A 107 0.58 -19.71 -0.48
C ILE A 107 0.78 -20.66 -1.68
N ALA A 108 1.53 -20.25 -2.69
CA ALA A 108 1.81 -21.08 -3.85
C ALA A 108 2.68 -22.29 -3.47
N GLU A 109 3.72 -22.08 -2.66
CA GLU A 109 4.57 -23.17 -2.13
C GLU A 109 3.77 -24.14 -1.25
N GLU A 110 2.96 -23.64 -0.32
CA GLU A 110 2.09 -24.46 0.53
C GLU A 110 1.09 -25.28 -0.30
N ARG A 111 0.48 -24.66 -1.32
CA ARG A 111 -0.42 -25.35 -2.25
C ARG A 111 0.31 -26.47 -3.00
N ASP A 112 1.50 -26.20 -3.49
CA ASP A 112 2.27 -27.17 -4.27
C ASP A 112 2.74 -28.33 -3.37
N ALA A 113 3.15 -28.07 -2.12
CA ALA A 113 3.45 -29.10 -1.13
C ALA A 113 2.22 -29.99 -0.82
N ILE A 114 1.04 -29.39 -0.64
CA ILE A 114 -0.21 -30.16 -0.44
C ILE A 114 -0.47 -31.06 -1.66
N ARG A 115 -0.31 -30.52 -2.87
CA ARG A 115 -0.60 -31.25 -4.11
C ARG A 115 0.37 -32.39 -4.37
N ASP A 116 1.66 -32.13 -4.20
CA ASP A 116 2.72 -33.01 -4.70
C ASP A 116 3.22 -34.00 -3.63
N GLU A 117 3.02 -33.71 -2.34
CA GLU A 117 3.47 -34.57 -1.23
C GLU A 117 2.28 -35.12 -0.44
N ILE A 118 1.46 -34.24 0.14
CA ILE A 118 0.43 -34.64 1.11
C ILE A 118 -0.69 -35.47 0.46
N ILE A 119 -1.20 -35.04 -0.70
CA ILE A 119 -2.26 -35.79 -1.39
C ILE A 119 -1.78 -37.21 -1.78
N PRO A 120 -0.62 -37.39 -2.44
CA PRO A 120 -0.09 -38.71 -2.74
C PRO A 120 0.12 -39.61 -1.51
N GLU A 121 0.61 -39.06 -0.41
CA GLU A 121 0.78 -39.80 0.85
C GLU A 121 -0.57 -40.29 1.38
N LEU A 122 -1.58 -39.42 1.44
CA LEU A 122 -2.93 -39.77 1.88
C LEU A 122 -3.60 -40.79 0.95
N GLU A 123 -3.40 -40.67 -0.36
CA GLU A 123 -3.88 -41.66 -1.34
C GLU A 123 -3.24 -43.03 -1.11
N GLN A 124 -1.94 -43.06 -0.79
CA GLN A 124 -1.24 -44.30 -0.49
C GLN A 124 -1.73 -44.92 0.82
N GLU A 125 -1.89 -44.13 1.88
CA GLU A 125 -2.42 -44.60 3.16
C GLU A 125 -3.84 -45.17 3.01
N LEU A 126 -4.69 -44.50 2.22
CA LEU A 126 -6.03 -45.00 1.88
C LEU A 126 -5.97 -46.34 1.15
N ARG A 127 -5.04 -46.51 0.20
CA ARG A 127 -4.82 -47.80 -0.50
C ARG A 127 -4.41 -48.90 0.48
N ASP A 128 -3.46 -48.62 1.37
CA ASP A 128 -2.98 -49.60 2.34
C ASP A 128 -4.07 -50.01 3.35
N LEU A 129 -4.87 -49.05 3.82
CA LEU A 129 -6.02 -49.31 4.68
C LEU A 129 -7.09 -50.14 3.96
N ALA A 130 -7.36 -49.87 2.68
CA ALA A 130 -8.29 -50.66 1.88
C ALA A 130 -7.83 -52.12 1.73
N ILE A 131 -6.53 -52.35 1.53
CA ILE A 131 -5.95 -53.70 1.48
C ILE A 131 -6.09 -54.40 2.83
N LYS A 132 -5.73 -53.73 3.93
CA LYS A 132 -5.88 -54.28 5.30
C LYS A 132 -7.32 -54.67 5.60
N LYS A 133 -8.27 -53.80 5.26
CA LYS A 133 -9.71 -54.07 5.42
C LYS A 133 -10.11 -55.33 4.65
N LYS A 134 -9.75 -55.43 3.36
CA LYS A 134 -10.07 -56.60 2.53
C LYS A 134 -9.51 -57.90 3.12
N ASN A 135 -8.30 -57.86 3.67
CA ASN A 135 -7.70 -59.02 4.34
C ASN A 135 -8.46 -59.40 5.61
N CYS A 136 -8.81 -58.43 6.45
CA CYS A 136 -9.65 -58.67 7.64
C CYS A 136 -11.02 -59.25 7.26
N ASP A 137 -11.69 -58.68 6.24
CA ASP A 137 -12.98 -59.16 5.75
C ASP A 137 -12.87 -60.63 5.26
N SER A 138 -11.76 -60.98 4.59
CA SER A 138 -11.49 -62.35 4.14
C SER A 138 -11.25 -63.31 5.30
N GLN A 139 -10.48 -62.91 6.31
CA GLN A 139 -10.25 -63.70 7.53
C GLN A 139 -11.54 -63.90 8.32
N LEU A 140 -12.35 -62.85 8.47
CA LEU A 140 -13.67 -62.95 9.13
C LEU A 140 -14.57 -63.94 8.40
N LEU A 141 -14.59 -63.92 7.07
CA LEU A 141 -15.37 -64.88 6.27
C LEU A 141 -14.90 -66.33 6.51
N MET A 142 -13.59 -66.57 6.53
CA MET A 142 -13.03 -67.90 6.83
C MET A 142 -13.42 -68.38 8.22
N LEU A 143 -13.18 -67.58 9.26
CA LEU A 143 -13.56 -67.92 10.64
C LEU A 143 -15.07 -68.14 10.79
N THR A 144 -15.89 -67.33 10.14
CA THR A 144 -17.35 -67.53 10.13
C THR A 144 -17.72 -68.87 9.50
N SER A 145 -17.03 -69.28 8.43
CA SER A 145 -17.27 -70.57 7.80
C SER A 145 -16.84 -71.75 8.68
N GLU A 146 -15.73 -71.63 9.41
CA GLU A 146 -15.24 -72.63 10.35
C GLU A 146 -16.18 -72.79 11.55
N ILE A 147 -16.64 -71.68 12.14
CA ILE A 147 -17.63 -71.69 13.23
C ILE A 147 -18.90 -72.42 12.77
N ASN A 148 -19.44 -72.05 11.61
CA ASN A 148 -20.64 -72.71 11.06
C ASN A 148 -20.44 -74.22 10.80
N ALA A 149 -19.21 -74.65 10.47
CA ALA A 149 -18.89 -76.07 10.29
C ALA A 149 -18.84 -76.81 11.63
N LEU A 150 -18.24 -76.19 12.66
CA LEU A 150 -18.18 -76.73 14.01
C LEU A 150 -19.57 -76.84 14.65
N ASP A 151 -20.41 -75.82 14.52
CA ASP A 151 -21.80 -75.84 15.02
C ASP A 151 -22.59 -77.03 14.44
N ARG A 152 -22.39 -77.34 13.15
CA ARG A 152 -23.02 -78.50 12.50
C ARG A 152 -22.51 -79.84 13.05
N LEU A 153 -21.25 -79.91 13.48
CA LEU A 153 -20.68 -81.13 14.09
C LEU A 153 -21.21 -81.32 15.51
N GLU A 154 -21.30 -80.27 16.32
CA GLU A 154 -21.88 -80.36 17.67
C GLU A 154 -23.34 -80.84 17.65
N ILE A 155 -24.16 -80.37 16.72
CA ILE A 155 -25.57 -80.81 16.58
C ILE A 155 -25.68 -82.30 16.20
N ASN A 156 -24.69 -82.85 15.49
CA ASN A 156 -24.69 -84.25 15.03
C ASN A 156 -23.88 -85.20 15.92
N THR A 157 -23.31 -84.71 17.03
CA THR A 157 -22.59 -85.57 17.98
C THR A 157 -23.60 -86.13 18.98
N PRO A 158 -23.91 -87.45 18.98
CA PRO A 158 -24.81 -88.02 19.96
C PRO A 158 -24.21 -87.83 21.36
N ARG A 159 -24.99 -87.27 22.28
CA ARG A 159 -24.63 -87.29 23.70
C ARG A 159 -24.56 -88.75 24.14
N LEU A 160 -23.35 -89.23 24.37
CA LEU A 160 -23.12 -90.49 25.07
C LEU A 160 -23.54 -90.26 26.53
N GLU A 161 -24.80 -90.58 26.83
CA GLU A 161 -25.28 -90.86 28.19
C GLU A 161 -24.94 -92.30 28.59
#